data_AF-A0ABD2WRL1-F1
#
_entry.id   AF-A0ABD2WRL1-F1
#
_cell.length_a   1.000
_cell.length_b   1.000
_cell.length_c   1.000
_cell.angle_alpha   90.00
_cell.angle_beta   90.00
_cell.angle_gamma   90.00
#
_symmetry.space_group_name_H-M   'P 1'
#
loop_
_entity.id
_entity.type
_entity.pdbx_description
1 polymer ?
#
loop_
_entity_poly.entity_id
_entity_poly.type
_entity_poly.pdbx_seq_one_letter_code
_entity_poly.pdbx_strand_id
1 'polypeptide(L)'
;MRDYCYTARASAMLREYKDGRPYPWPGSESSFILYPESANQTIYTQEARASDAGRYSCRASNDTTIVNGDITLQVLGEDSNNGYKGRPLPTYKPASQLVALGDTARLFCEAYLGQVYVPDAHNSVTWRKVGENDTVPEVGRVSQYSVSR
;
A
#
# COMPACT_ATOMS: atom_id res chain seq x y z
N MET A 1 -5.12 0.94 1.64
CA MET A 1 -6.59 1.04 1.65
C MET A 1 -7.08 0.18 2.79
N ARG A 2 -7.94 0.72 3.67
CA ARG A 2 -8.61 -0.06 4.71
C ARG A 2 -10.04 -0.20 4.23
N ASP A 3 -10.40 -1.35 3.70
CA ASP A 3 -11.78 -1.63 3.31
C ASP A 3 -12.50 -2.27 4.49
N TYR A 4 -13.68 -1.73 4.79
CA TYR A 4 -14.48 -2.12 5.95
C TYR A 4 -15.75 -2.80 5.49
N CYS A 5 -16.07 -3.97 6.06
CA CYS A 5 -17.40 -4.55 5.95
C CYS A 5 -18.16 -4.29 7.26
N TYR A 6 -19.37 -3.73 7.17
CA TYR A 6 -20.18 -3.36 8.34
C TYR A 6 -21.47 -4.16 8.40
N THR A 7 -21.94 -4.45 9.62
CA THR A 7 -23.30 -4.93 9.86
C THR A 7 -24.10 -3.84 10.57
N ALA A 8 -25.30 -3.55 10.07
CA ALA A 8 -26.18 -2.53 10.66
C ALA A 8 -27.16 -3.11 11.69
N ARG A 9 -27.19 -4.44 11.91
CA ARG A 9 -28.18 -5.11 12.77
C ARG A 9 -27.54 -6.14 13.70
N ALA A 10 -27.97 -6.10 14.96
CA ALA A 10 -27.48 -6.94 16.06
C ALA A 10 -27.75 -8.45 15.91
N SER A 11 -28.61 -8.89 14.98
CA SER A 11 -28.90 -10.31 14.70
C SER A 11 -28.26 -10.85 13.43
N ALA A 12 -27.40 -10.07 12.76
CA ALA A 12 -26.74 -10.51 11.54
C ALA A 12 -25.44 -11.27 11.86
N MET A 13 -25.30 -12.49 11.33
CA MET A 13 -24.04 -13.23 11.31
C MET A 13 -23.17 -12.71 10.18
N LEU A 14 -21.93 -12.34 10.47
CA LEU A 14 -20.94 -11.94 9.47
C LEU A 14 -19.85 -13.01 9.36
N ARG A 15 -19.49 -13.34 8.11
CA ARG A 15 -18.49 -14.37 7.77
C ARG A 15 -17.61 -13.90 6.62
N GLU A 16 -16.31 -14.11 6.75
CA GLU A 16 -15.31 -13.83 5.73
C GLU A 16 -15.03 -15.06 4.88
N TYR A 17 -14.87 -14.85 3.57
CA TYR A 17 -14.53 -15.88 2.60
C TYR A 17 -13.37 -15.43 1.71
N LYS A 18 -12.49 -16.37 1.35
CA LYS A 18 -11.46 -16.21 0.32
C LYS A 18 -11.65 -17.31 -0.71
N ASP A 19 -11.87 -16.94 -1.96
CA ASP A 19 -12.08 -17.87 -3.08
C ASP A 19 -13.16 -18.93 -2.77
N GLY A 20 -14.21 -18.49 -2.05
CA GLY A 20 -15.33 -19.33 -1.62
C GLY A 20 -15.09 -20.17 -0.35
N ARG A 21 -13.90 -20.12 0.25
CA ARG A 21 -13.56 -20.82 1.50
C ARG A 21 -13.81 -19.93 2.72
N PRO A 22 -14.59 -20.37 3.72
CA PRO A 22 -14.82 -19.57 4.92
C PRO A 22 -13.54 -19.47 5.77
N TYR A 23 -13.34 -18.33 6.43
CA TYR A 23 -12.33 -18.18 7.49
C TYR A 23 -12.61 -19.18 8.64
N PRO A 24 -11.58 -19.75 9.31
CA PRO A 24 -10.14 -19.44 9.20
C PRO A 24 -9.45 -20.11 8.00
N TRP A 25 -8.56 -19.36 7.35
CA TRP A 25 -7.70 -19.89 6.28
C TRP A 25 -6.36 -20.38 6.85
N PRO A 26 -5.82 -21.49 6.33
CA PRO A 26 -4.47 -21.91 6.66
C PRO A 26 -3.44 -20.92 6.10
N GLY A 27 -2.26 -20.82 6.72
CA GLY A 27 -1.21 -19.87 6.30
C GLY A 27 -0.68 -20.07 4.88
N SER A 28 -0.89 -21.24 4.28
CA SER A 28 -0.59 -21.52 2.86
C SER A 28 -1.61 -20.89 1.91
N GLU A 29 -2.83 -20.65 2.40
CA GLU A 29 -3.93 -20.04 1.65
C GLU A 29 -3.95 -18.54 1.87
N SER A 30 -3.83 -18.08 3.12
CA SER A 30 -3.74 -16.65 3.41
C SER A 30 -3.10 -16.37 4.77
N SER A 31 -2.38 -15.26 4.86
CA SER A 31 -1.79 -14.71 6.08
C SER A 31 -2.75 -13.78 6.84
N PHE A 32 -3.92 -13.47 6.26
CA PHE A 32 -4.92 -12.60 6.88
C PHE A 32 -5.50 -13.21 8.15
N ILE A 33 -5.61 -12.38 9.18
CA ILE A 33 -6.25 -12.71 10.44
C ILE A 33 -7.44 -11.79 10.70
N LEU A 34 -8.48 -12.33 11.32
CA LEU A 34 -9.64 -11.56 11.75
C LEU A 34 -9.26 -10.72 12.98
N TYR A 35 -9.55 -9.42 12.99
CA TYR A 35 -9.39 -8.56 14.16
C TYR A 35 -10.69 -8.55 15.00
N PRO A 36 -10.75 -9.30 16.11
CA PRO A 36 -12.01 -9.57 16.81
C PRO A 36 -12.58 -8.35 17.55
N GLU A 37 -11.75 -7.34 17.84
CA GLU A 37 -12.18 -6.13 18.56
C GLU A 37 -12.71 -5.03 17.63
N SER A 38 -12.62 -5.19 16.30
CA SER A 38 -13.28 -4.28 15.38
C SER A 38 -14.77 -4.61 15.28
N ALA A 39 -15.62 -3.62 15.52
CA ALA A 39 -17.06 -3.71 15.22
C ALA A 39 -17.36 -3.99 13.72
N ASN A 40 -16.32 -3.99 12.87
CA ASN A 40 -16.39 -4.06 11.41
C ASN A 40 -15.69 -5.31 10.83
N GLN A 41 -15.59 -6.41 11.61
CA GLN A 41 -14.91 -7.68 11.28
C GLN A 41 -13.80 -7.53 10.23
N THR A 42 -12.78 -6.74 10.56
CA THR A 42 -11.73 -6.40 9.61
C THR A 42 -10.70 -7.52 9.55
N ILE A 43 -10.34 -7.95 8.34
CA ILE A 43 -9.19 -8.83 8.12
C ILE A 43 -7.94 -7.98 7.84
N TYR A 44 -6.81 -8.34 8.45
CA TYR A 44 -5.54 -7.66 8.22
C TYR A 44 -4.37 -8.65 8.21
N THR A 45 -3.31 -8.28 7.51
CA THR A 45 -2.04 -8.98 7.53
C THR A 45 -0.95 -7.94 7.76
N GLN A 46 0.16 -8.36 8.39
CA GLN A 46 1.33 -7.50 8.55
C GLN A 46 2.09 -7.38 7.23
N GLU A 47 2.17 -8.48 6.46
CA GLU A 47 2.91 -8.56 5.21
C GLU A 47 2.11 -9.37 4.20
N ALA A 48 1.69 -8.73 3.11
CA ALA A 48 0.98 -9.39 2.03
C ALA A 48 1.90 -10.35 1.28
N ARG A 49 1.42 -11.57 1.03
CA ARG A 49 2.13 -12.63 0.31
C ARG A 49 1.43 -12.90 -1.01
N ALA A 50 2.13 -13.51 -1.97
CA ALA A 50 1.50 -13.93 -3.23
C ALA A 50 0.27 -14.83 -3.01
N SER A 51 0.27 -15.65 -1.96
CA SER A 51 -0.87 -16.48 -1.56
C SER A 51 -2.10 -15.67 -1.15
N ASP A 52 -1.93 -14.43 -0.69
CA ASP A 52 -3.04 -13.55 -0.30
C ASP A 52 -3.80 -12.98 -1.50
N ALA A 53 -3.28 -13.08 -2.73
CA ALA A 53 -4.06 -12.72 -3.90
C ALA A 53 -5.30 -13.62 -4.02
N GLY A 54 -6.44 -13.03 -4.37
CA GLY A 54 -7.70 -13.77 -4.49
C GLY A 54 -8.93 -12.88 -4.38
N ARG A 55 -10.11 -13.50 -4.45
CA ARG A 55 -11.39 -12.83 -4.25
C ARG A 55 -11.87 -13.05 -2.82
N TYR A 56 -12.04 -11.95 -2.09
CA TYR A 56 -12.59 -11.93 -0.75
C TYR A 56 -14.06 -11.56 -0.80
N SER A 57 -14.86 -12.23 0.03
CA SER A 57 -16.29 -11.94 0.17
C SER A 57 -16.64 -11.85 1.64
N CYS A 58 -17.19 -10.71 2.07
CA CYS A 58 -17.87 -10.63 3.36
C CYS A 58 -19.34 -10.97 3.16
N ARG A 59 -19.84 -11.92 3.95
CA ARG A 59 -21.22 -12.40 3.89
C ARG A 59 -21.94 -12.06 5.19
N ALA A 60 -22.88 -11.13 5.11
CA ALA A 60 -23.79 -10.81 6.19
C ALA A 60 -25.11 -11.56 5.97
N SER A 61 -25.56 -12.32 6.97
CA SER A 61 -26.82 -13.05 6.91
C SER A 61 -27.67 -12.84 8.16
N ASN A 62 -28.98 -12.71 7.98
CA ASN A 62 -29.99 -12.91 9.02
C ASN A 62 -30.91 -14.08 8.64
N ASP A 63 -31.98 -14.34 9.40
CA ASP A 63 -32.89 -15.48 9.21
C ASP A 63 -33.54 -15.54 7.81
N THR A 64 -33.58 -14.44 7.07
CA THR A 64 -34.33 -14.33 5.81
C THR A 64 -33.51 -13.78 4.64
N THR A 65 -32.37 -13.16 4.90
CA THR A 65 -31.61 -12.41 3.89
C THR A 65 -30.11 -12.65 4.05
N ILE A 66 -29.45 -12.68 2.90
CA ILE A 66 -28.00 -12.83 2.79
C ILE A 66 -27.51 -11.76 1.83
N VAL A 67 -26.55 -10.98 2.27
CA VAL A 67 -25.91 -9.91 1.50
C VAL A 67 -24.42 -10.19 1.45
N ASN A 68 -23.84 -10.08 0.26
CA ASN A 68 -22.41 -10.28 0.04
C ASN A 68 -21.79 -8.96 -0.43
N GLY A 69 -20.60 -8.64 0.09
CA GLY A 69 -19.70 -7.63 -0.46
C GLY A 69 -18.44 -8.32 -0.95
N ASP A 70 -18.12 -8.16 -2.24
CA ASP A 70 -16.96 -8.80 -2.86
C ASP A 70 -15.84 -7.77 -3.12
N ILE A 71 -14.60 -8.17 -2.88
CA ILE A 71 -13.39 -7.42 -3.20
C ILE A 71 -12.34 -8.36 -3.78
N THR A 72 -11.55 -7.89 -4.74
CA THR A 72 -10.44 -8.67 -5.30
C THR A 72 -9.12 -8.04 -4.88
N LEU A 73 -8.27 -8.82 -4.23
CA LEU A 73 -6.92 -8.41 -3.88
C LEU A 73 -5.95 -8.94 -4.92
N GLN A 74 -5.18 -8.02 -5.53
CA GLN A 74 -4.01 -8.35 -6.31
C GLN A 74 -2.76 -8.01 -5.49
N VAL A 75 -1.86 -8.98 -5.33
CA VAL A 75 -0.58 -8.76 -4.67
C VAL A 75 0.47 -8.56 -5.76
N LEU A 76 1.01 -7.34 -5.81
CA LEU A 76 2.03 -6.97 -6.78
C LEU A 76 3.38 -7.50 -6.30
N GLY A 77 3.96 -8.44 -7.06
CA GLY A 77 5.30 -8.98 -6.82
C GLY A 77 6.40 -8.19 -7.53
N GLU A 78 7.64 -8.57 -7.26
CA GLU A 78 8.81 -8.25 -8.10
C GLU A 78 8.80 -9.12 -9.37
N ASP A 79 7.74 -9.03 -10.17
CA ASP A 79 7.66 -9.81 -11.40
C ASP A 79 8.64 -9.19 -12.41
N SER A 80 9.74 -9.89 -12.68
CA SER A 80 10.82 -9.46 -13.60
C SER A 80 10.34 -9.20 -15.03
N ASN A 81 9.16 -9.70 -15.42
CA ASN A 81 8.57 -9.52 -16.75
C ASN A 81 7.66 -8.29 -16.88
N ASN A 82 7.22 -7.66 -15.79
CA ASN A 82 6.20 -6.59 -15.84
C ASN A 82 6.60 -5.33 -15.06
N GLY A 83 7.91 -5.15 -14.85
CA GLY A 83 8.51 -4.03 -14.15
C GLY A 83 8.45 -4.18 -12.62
N TYR A 84 9.49 -3.67 -11.95
CA TYR A 84 9.53 -3.63 -10.48
C TYR A 84 8.40 -2.75 -9.94
N LYS A 85 7.53 -3.30 -9.08
CA LYS A 85 6.38 -2.61 -8.45
C LYS A 85 6.52 -2.46 -6.93
N GLY A 86 7.72 -2.74 -6.42
CA GLY A 86 8.02 -2.68 -4.99
C GLY A 86 8.32 -1.26 -4.48
N ARG A 87 8.95 -1.19 -3.31
CA ARG A 87 9.33 0.07 -2.66
C ARG A 87 10.34 0.85 -3.50
N PRO A 88 10.35 2.19 -3.46
CA PRO A 88 11.37 2.99 -4.14
C PRO A 88 12.79 2.43 -3.97
N LEU A 89 13.46 2.09 -5.07
CA LEU A 89 14.83 1.60 -5.03
C LEU A 89 15.78 2.78 -5.29
N PRO A 90 16.62 3.19 -4.32
CA PRO A 90 17.58 4.26 -4.55
C PRO A 90 18.62 3.81 -5.57
N THR A 91 18.64 4.44 -6.75
CA THR A 91 19.66 4.22 -7.79
C THR A 91 20.88 5.10 -7.54
N TYR A 92 20.68 6.24 -6.86
CA TYR A 92 21.75 7.11 -6.40
C TYR A 92 21.58 7.47 -4.93
N LYS A 93 22.62 7.20 -4.12
CA LYS A 93 22.66 7.62 -2.70
C LYS A 93 23.37 8.98 -2.60
N PRO A 94 22.72 10.03 -2.07
CA PRO A 94 23.37 11.31 -1.84
C PRO A 94 24.54 11.16 -0.87
N ALA A 95 25.62 11.88 -1.13
CA ALA A 95 26.80 11.93 -0.28
C ALA A 95 26.89 13.28 0.44
N SER A 96 27.47 13.28 1.63
CA SER A 96 27.76 14.50 2.38
C SER A 96 28.77 15.37 1.64
N GLN A 97 28.53 16.67 1.59
CA GLN A 97 29.40 17.65 0.93
C GLN A 97 29.87 18.69 1.95
N LEU A 98 31.15 19.07 1.87
CA LEU A 98 31.70 20.25 2.52
C LEU A 98 31.85 21.32 1.44
N VAL A 99 31.17 22.45 1.62
CA VAL A 99 31.13 23.55 0.65
C VAL A 99 31.51 24.83 1.39
N ALA A 100 32.39 25.64 0.81
CA ALA A 100 32.82 26.89 1.42
C ALA A 100 31.67 27.92 1.45
N LEU A 101 31.79 28.91 2.31
CA LEU A 101 30.80 30.00 2.37
C LEU A 101 30.80 30.79 1.06
N GLY A 102 29.61 30.96 0.47
CA GLY A 102 29.43 31.64 -0.81
C GLY A 102 29.52 30.73 -2.04
N ASP A 103 29.96 29.49 -1.88
CA ASP A 103 29.98 28.51 -2.97
C ASP A 103 28.62 27.84 -3.18
N THR A 104 28.44 27.25 -4.36
CA THR A 104 27.21 26.55 -4.75
C THR A 104 27.24 25.10 -4.29
N ALA A 105 26.24 24.69 -3.49
CA ALA A 105 26.00 23.29 -3.13
C ALA A 105 24.93 22.66 -4.04
N ARG A 106 25.16 21.45 -4.54
CA ARG A 106 24.18 20.68 -5.32
C ARG A 106 23.89 19.35 -4.65
N LEU A 107 22.66 19.22 -4.17
CA LEU A 107 22.12 17.96 -3.65
C LEU A 107 21.36 17.23 -4.77
N PHE A 108 21.55 15.92 -4.87
CA PHE A 108 20.94 15.10 -5.91
C PHE A 108 20.52 13.75 -5.33
N CYS A 109 19.34 13.27 -5.70
CA CYS A 109 18.77 11.99 -5.30
C CYS A 109 18.06 11.39 -6.52
N GLU A 110 18.24 10.09 -6.72
CA GLU A 110 17.60 9.34 -7.78
C GLU A 110 17.11 8.01 -7.22
N ALA A 111 15.86 7.67 -7.55
CA ALA A 111 15.27 6.41 -7.19
C ALA A 111 14.47 5.85 -8.36
N TYR A 112 14.55 4.54 -8.56
CA TYR A 112 13.65 3.81 -9.42
C TYR A 112 12.34 3.61 -8.68
N LEU A 113 11.32 4.32 -9.16
CA LEU A 113 9.94 4.24 -8.72
C LEU A 113 9.24 3.44 -9.79
N GLY A 114 8.79 2.23 -9.45
CA GLY A 114 8.19 1.28 -10.37
C GLY A 114 7.13 1.84 -11.32
N GLN A 115 6.79 1.08 -12.37
CA GLN A 115 5.63 1.43 -13.18
C GLN A 115 4.36 1.30 -12.35
N VAL A 116 3.74 2.44 -12.09
CA VAL A 116 2.49 2.54 -11.36
C VAL A 116 1.34 2.27 -12.32
N TYR A 117 0.73 1.09 -12.21
CA TYR A 117 -0.44 0.69 -13.01
C TYR A 117 -1.76 0.83 -12.27
N VAL A 118 -1.74 1.34 -11.03
CA VAL A 118 -2.95 1.60 -10.24
C VAL A 118 -3.28 3.09 -10.31
N PRO A 119 -4.55 3.46 -10.59
CA PRO A 119 -4.94 4.86 -10.82
C PRO A 119 -4.72 5.77 -9.61
N ASP A 120 -4.69 5.19 -8.40
CA ASP A 120 -4.61 5.94 -7.15
C ASP A 120 -3.19 6.00 -6.54
N ALA A 121 -2.18 5.39 -7.17
CA ALA A 121 -0.82 5.51 -6.66
C ALA A 121 -0.07 6.64 -7.35
N HIS A 122 0.64 7.42 -6.54
CA HIS A 122 1.45 8.54 -6.99
C HIS A 122 2.87 8.37 -6.48
N ASN A 123 3.83 8.50 -7.39
CA ASN A 123 5.25 8.52 -7.10
C ASN A 123 5.67 9.96 -6.74
N SER A 124 6.24 10.18 -5.55
CA SER A 124 6.72 11.49 -5.12
C SER A 124 8.15 11.43 -4.59
N VAL A 125 8.89 12.53 -4.77
CA VAL A 125 10.25 12.72 -4.24
C VAL A 125 10.25 14.01 -3.42
N THR A 126 10.62 13.92 -2.15
CA THR A 126 10.61 15.07 -1.23
C THR A 126 11.99 15.32 -0.64
N TRP A 127 12.32 16.60 -0.44
CA TRP A 127 13.52 17.03 0.26
C TRP A 127 13.15 17.67 1.59
N ARG A 128 13.88 17.31 2.65
CA ARG A 128 13.74 17.92 3.99
C ARG A 128 15.11 18.31 4.51
N LYS A 129 15.22 19.49 5.11
CA LYS A 129 16.39 19.92 5.87
C LYS A 129 16.15 19.61 7.35
N VAL A 130 17.03 18.81 7.95
CA VAL A 130 16.87 18.38 9.35
C VAL A 130 17.10 19.58 10.28
N GLY A 131 16.19 19.80 11.23
CA GLY A 131 16.28 20.90 12.21
C GLY A 131 15.51 22.18 11.83
N GLU A 132 14.79 22.16 10.72
CA GLU A 132 13.92 23.26 10.27
C GLU A 132 12.52 22.65 10.04
N ASN A 133 11.46 23.27 10.60
CA ASN A 133 10.08 22.75 10.46
C ASN A 133 9.49 23.03 9.07
N ASP A 134 10.19 23.77 8.22
CA ASP A 134 9.75 24.08 6.87
C ASP A 134 10.13 22.96 5.91
N THR A 135 9.12 22.43 5.22
CA THR A 135 9.32 21.72 3.97
C THR A 135 9.81 22.73 2.94
N VAL A 136 10.87 22.40 2.20
CA VAL A 136 11.40 23.31 1.17
C VAL A 136 10.27 23.61 0.18
N PRO A 137 9.92 24.89 -0.07
CA PRO A 137 8.76 25.23 -0.90
C PRO A 137 8.86 24.59 -2.29
N GLU A 138 7.74 24.00 -2.74
CA GLU A 138 7.66 23.22 -4.00
C GLU A 138 7.96 24.05 -5.25
N VAL A 139 7.73 25.36 -5.20
CA VAL A 139 7.81 26.23 -6.39
C VAL A 139 9.18 26.91 -6.47
N GLY A 140 9.97 26.53 -7.48
CA GLY A 140 11.12 27.31 -7.98
C GLY A 140 12.50 26.99 -7.38
N ARG A 141 12.61 26.14 -6.35
CA ARG A 141 13.92 25.69 -5.80
C ARG A 141 14.18 24.19 -5.91
N VAL A 142 13.12 23.38 -6.02
CA VAL A 142 13.22 21.93 -6.19
C VAL A 142 12.72 21.58 -7.59
N SER A 143 13.58 20.96 -8.39
CA SER A 143 13.21 20.47 -9.71
C SER A 143 13.10 18.95 -9.68
N GLN A 144 11.89 18.42 -9.81
CA GLN A 144 11.63 16.99 -9.92
C GLN A 144 11.25 16.67 -11.36
N TYR A 145 11.91 15.69 -11.97
CA TYR A 145 11.62 15.24 -13.32
C TYR A 145 11.40 13.73 -13.31
N SER A 146 10.31 13.28 -13.95
CA SER A 146 10.14 11.87 -14.29
C SER A 146 11.05 11.53 -15.46
N VAL A 147 12.07 10.72 -15.23
CA VAL A 147 12.95 10.24 -16.30
C VAL A 147 12.50 8.82 -16.66
N SER A 148 12.01 8.64 -17.88
CA SER A 148 11.87 7.30 -18.48
C SER A 148 13.18 6.96 -19.17
N ARG A 149 13.65 5.72 -19.00
CA ARG A 149 14.85 5.21 -19.65
C ARG A 149 14.46 4.16 -20.67
#